data_AF-A0A3S9UZF5-F1
#
_entry.id   AF-A0A3S9UZF5-F1
#
_cell.length_a   1.000
_cell.length_b   1.000
_cell.length_c   1.000
_cell.angle_alpha   90.00
_cell.angle_beta   90.00
_cell.angle_gamma   90.00
#
_symmetry.space_group_name_H-M   'P 1'
#
loop_
_entity.id
_entity.type
_entity.pdbx_description
1 polymer ?
#
loop_
_entity_poly.entity_id
_entity_poly.type
_entity_poly.pdbx_seq_one_letter_code
_entity_poly.pdbx_strand_id
1 'polypeptide(L)'
;MNAYELMIKTNHYLINGGSLADSQKSNIVGQLFSALTKPEKAKSFYKAVKFTNNIDGYGRQMYPVFFIPPYNDGVKLKTIYNQTPKTHIFSANMYELEIIRLLYLLAPNNPNVKEIVDKTLTRLKTTCFGNCDDGVGECFDTSLVVLRFLATVSPEDTDWIKGRFDNYYCHVGDRKRPWFAKWYFWLCLSELPFEIAESEINKYKGEIMPWLTTKSAVMNSEHDKTIHPVIICMLRNLMSRYPEYAHIKERQPYISEKDGRLHFDIA
;
A
#
# COMPACT_ATOMS: atom_id res chain seq x y z
N MET A 1 18.17 10.54 2.45
CA MET A 1 16.76 10.19 2.31
C MET A 1 16.39 9.30 3.49
N ASN A 2 15.31 9.58 4.20
CA ASN A 2 14.87 8.70 5.29
C ASN A 2 14.09 7.49 4.72
N ALA A 3 13.83 6.47 5.55
CA ALA A 3 13.15 5.25 5.11
C ALA A 3 11.73 5.50 4.60
N TYR A 4 11.02 6.51 5.13
CA TYR A 4 9.71 6.89 4.63
C TYR A 4 9.77 7.42 3.20
N GLU A 5 10.64 8.39 2.94
CA GLU A 5 10.84 8.96 1.61
C GLU A 5 11.30 7.90 0.60
N LEU A 6 12.18 7.00 1.03
CA LEU A 6 12.66 5.89 0.22
C LEU A 6 11.53 4.91 -0.10
N MET A 7 10.70 4.57 0.88
CA MET A 7 9.51 3.72 0.71
C MET A 7 8.52 4.34 -0.28
N ILE A 8 8.21 5.63 -0.15
CA ILE A 8 7.27 6.33 -1.06
C ILE A 8 7.84 6.37 -2.49
N LYS A 9 9.10 6.79 -2.65
CA LYS A 9 9.73 6.89 -3.98
C LYS A 9 9.84 5.55 -4.67
N THR A 10 10.21 4.50 -3.94
CA THR A 10 10.31 3.14 -4.49
C THR A 10 8.93 2.63 -4.92
N ASN A 11 7.91 2.83 -4.08
CA ASN A 11 6.52 2.50 -4.44
C ASN A 11 6.07 3.21 -5.71
N HIS A 12 6.22 4.53 -5.78
CA HIS A 12 5.82 5.33 -6.95
C HIS A 12 6.57 4.91 -8.22
N TYR A 13 7.88 4.66 -8.11
CA TYR A 13 8.69 4.18 -9.23
C TYR A 13 8.17 2.85 -9.78
N LEU A 14 7.91 1.87 -8.91
CA LEU A 14 7.39 0.56 -9.31
C LEU A 14 5.98 0.66 -9.89
N ILE A 15 5.09 1.43 -9.27
CA ILE A 15 3.71 1.64 -9.78
C ILE A 15 3.75 2.26 -11.18
N ASN A 16 4.68 3.18 -11.44
CA ASN A 16 4.85 3.81 -12.75
C ASN A 16 5.43 2.86 -13.82
N GLY A 17 5.72 1.60 -13.48
CA GLY A 17 6.31 0.61 -14.39
C GLY A 17 7.83 0.63 -14.41
N GLY A 18 8.47 1.29 -13.44
CA GLY A 18 9.92 1.31 -13.32
C GLY A 18 10.49 -0.08 -13.01
N SER A 19 11.67 -0.37 -13.57
CA SER A 19 12.41 -1.61 -13.32
C SER A 19 13.74 -1.28 -12.65
N LEU A 20 14.06 -1.99 -11.57
CA LEU A 20 15.28 -1.76 -10.78
C LEU A 20 16.36 -2.78 -11.17
N ALA A 21 17.57 -2.30 -11.43
CA ALA A 21 18.75 -3.14 -11.52
C ALA A 21 19.10 -3.73 -10.15
N ASP A 22 19.79 -4.87 -10.11
CA ASP A 22 20.07 -5.59 -8.86
C ASP A 22 20.93 -4.78 -7.87
N SER A 23 21.81 -3.90 -8.38
CA SER A 23 22.55 -2.94 -7.55
C SER A 23 21.64 -1.92 -6.87
N GLN A 24 20.61 -1.44 -7.58
CA GLN A 24 19.60 -0.53 -7.03
C GLN A 24 18.73 -1.25 -5.99
N LYS A 25 18.28 -2.48 -6.28
CA LYS A 25 17.55 -3.32 -5.31
C LYS A 25 18.36 -3.50 -4.03
N SER A 26 19.63 -3.91 -4.16
CA SER A 26 20.54 -4.14 -3.03
C SER A 26 20.75 -2.88 -2.19
N ASN A 27 20.91 -1.73 -2.85
CA ASN A 27 21.07 -0.44 -2.18
C ASN A 27 19.79 -0.05 -1.39
N ILE A 28 18.62 -0.18 -2.01
CA ILE A 28 17.33 0.12 -1.34
C ILE A 28 17.14 -0.79 -0.13
N VAL A 29 17.38 -2.10 -0.29
CA VAL A 29 17.28 -3.09 0.79
C VAL A 29 18.24 -2.75 1.95
N GLY A 30 19.49 -2.41 1.66
CA GLY A 30 20.46 -1.99 2.67
C GLY A 30 20.03 -0.74 3.44
N GLN A 31 19.51 0.27 2.74
CA GLN A 31 19.01 1.49 3.37
C GLN A 31 17.75 1.23 4.22
N LEU A 32 16.81 0.41 3.75
CA LEU A 32 15.63 0.05 4.53
C LEU A 32 16.00 -0.75 5.79
N PHE A 33 16.92 -1.72 5.69
CA PHE A 33 17.41 -2.45 6.86
C PHE A 33 18.12 -1.55 7.89
N SER A 34 18.84 -0.52 7.43
CA SER A 34 19.46 0.45 8.34
C SER A 34 18.45 1.22 9.20
N ALA A 35 17.18 1.24 8.79
CA ALA A 35 16.09 1.88 9.50
C ALA A 35 15.33 0.95 10.46
N LEU A 36 15.80 -0.30 10.67
CA LEU A 36 15.24 -1.20 11.67
C LEU A 36 15.16 -0.54 13.05
N THR A 37 14.05 -0.77 13.71
CA THR A 37 13.75 -0.15 15.00
C THR A 37 14.51 -0.84 16.12
N LYS A 38 15.24 -0.05 16.91
CA LYS A 38 15.89 -0.56 18.12
C LYS A 38 14.84 -0.82 19.22
N PRO A 39 14.99 -1.87 20.05
CA PRO A 39 14.02 -2.22 21.09
C PRO A 39 13.65 -1.06 22.03
N GLU A 40 14.60 -0.18 22.34
CA GLU A 40 14.38 0.98 23.22
C GLU A 40 13.44 2.00 22.58
N LYS A 41 13.60 2.24 21.26
CA LYS A 41 12.71 3.12 20.50
C LYS A 41 11.30 2.53 20.41
N ALA A 42 11.18 1.22 20.24
CA ALA A 42 9.89 0.55 20.22
C ALA A 42 9.14 0.70 21.55
N LYS A 43 9.82 0.42 22.68
CA LYS A 43 9.26 0.62 24.02
C LYS A 43 8.81 2.08 24.26
N SER A 44 9.62 3.05 23.82
CA SER A 44 9.27 4.47 23.93
C SER A 44 8.00 4.81 23.14
N PHE A 45 7.89 4.33 21.90
CA PHE A 45 6.71 4.53 21.07
C PHE A 45 5.46 3.92 21.71
N TYR A 46 5.52 2.66 22.16
CA TYR A 46 4.39 1.99 22.81
C TYR A 46 3.88 2.76 24.04
N LYS A 47 4.81 3.31 24.84
CA LYS A 47 4.46 4.18 25.97
C LYS A 47 3.77 5.46 25.52
N ALA A 48 4.26 6.10 24.45
CA ALA A 48 3.69 7.33 23.92
C ALA A 48 2.26 7.16 23.39
N VAL A 49 1.95 6.01 22.78
CA VAL A 49 0.59 5.68 22.32
C VAL A 49 -0.29 5.04 23.41
N LYS A 50 0.17 5.06 24.67
CA LYS A 50 -0.53 4.49 25.85
C LYS A 50 -0.87 3.00 25.69
N PHE A 51 0.00 2.26 25.03
CA PHE A 51 -0.18 0.84 24.71
C PHE A 51 1.07 0.04 25.11
N THR A 52 1.42 0.11 26.40
CA THR A 52 2.65 -0.46 26.96
C THR A 52 2.78 -1.94 26.64
N ASN A 53 4.00 -2.38 26.31
CA ASN A 53 4.33 -3.75 25.89
C ASN A 53 3.69 -4.22 24.58
N ASN A 54 2.94 -3.36 23.89
CA ASN A 54 2.26 -3.70 22.64
C ASN A 54 1.32 -4.92 22.76
N ILE A 55 0.58 -5.02 23.86
CA ILE A 55 -0.38 -6.12 24.10
C ILE A 55 -1.66 -5.51 24.66
N ASP A 56 -2.82 -5.79 24.05
CA ASP A 56 -4.11 -5.39 24.63
C ASP A 56 -4.66 -6.43 25.63
N GLY A 57 -5.84 -6.15 26.19
CA GLY A 57 -6.52 -7.06 27.14
C GLY A 57 -6.86 -8.45 26.59
N TYR A 58 -6.75 -8.67 25.28
CA TYR A 58 -6.96 -9.95 24.62
C TYR A 58 -5.66 -10.60 24.13
N GLY A 59 -4.49 -10.06 24.52
CA GLY A 59 -3.20 -10.60 24.11
C GLY A 59 -2.72 -10.15 22.72
N ARG A 60 -3.41 -9.20 22.08
CA ARG A 60 -3.17 -8.84 20.66
C ARG A 60 -2.11 -7.77 20.52
N GLN A 61 -1.24 -7.94 19.54
CA GLN A 61 -0.15 -7.00 19.24
C GLN A 61 -0.53 -6.04 18.11
N MET A 62 -1.13 -4.90 18.48
CA MET A 62 -1.76 -3.98 17.52
C MET A 62 -0.78 -3.07 16.76
N TYR A 63 0.41 -2.82 17.29
CA TYR A 63 1.39 -1.92 16.68
C TYR A 63 2.58 -2.67 16.05
N PRO A 64 3.28 -2.00 15.11
CA PRO A 64 4.54 -2.47 14.52
C PRO A 64 5.62 -2.87 15.52
N VAL A 65 6.53 -3.74 15.08
CA VAL A 65 7.68 -4.23 15.85
C VAL A 65 9.00 -3.85 15.17
N PHE A 66 9.10 -3.97 13.85
CA PHE A 66 10.36 -3.84 13.10
C PHE A 66 10.60 -2.43 12.61
N PHE A 67 9.56 -1.76 12.12
CA PHE A 67 9.67 -0.40 11.60
C PHE A 67 8.61 0.47 12.26
N ILE A 68 9.04 1.29 13.20
CA ILE A 68 8.19 2.25 13.90
C ILE A 68 8.49 3.63 13.31
N PRO A 69 7.45 4.39 12.90
CA PRO A 69 7.66 5.71 12.34
C PRO A 69 8.40 6.60 13.34
N PRO A 70 9.38 7.40 12.91
CA PRO A 70 10.09 8.31 13.80
C PRO A 70 9.10 9.30 14.44
N TYR A 71 9.37 9.69 15.69
CA TYR A 71 8.63 10.79 16.30
C TYR A 71 8.95 12.08 15.54
N ASN A 72 7.91 12.73 15.02
CA ASN A 72 8.01 13.91 14.16
C ASN A 72 7.09 15.02 14.70
N ASP A 73 7.23 15.33 16.00
CA ASP A 73 6.43 16.35 16.69
C ASP A 73 4.92 16.19 16.52
N GLY A 74 4.45 14.94 16.55
CA GLY A 74 3.04 14.58 16.37
C GLY A 74 2.55 14.56 14.92
N VAL A 75 3.39 14.94 13.95
CA VAL A 75 3.06 14.89 12.53
C VAL A 75 3.17 13.45 12.01
N LYS A 76 2.03 12.90 11.58
CA LYS A 76 1.96 11.56 10.99
C LYS A 76 2.47 11.56 9.55
N LEU A 77 3.23 10.53 9.21
CA LEU A 77 3.68 10.27 7.84
C LEU A 77 2.48 9.93 6.95
N LYS A 78 2.49 10.45 5.72
CA LYS A 78 1.37 10.31 4.80
C LYS A 78 1.43 8.99 4.04
N THR A 79 0.32 8.55 3.46
CA THR A 79 0.29 7.32 2.65
C THR A 79 0.91 7.56 1.26
N ILE A 80 0.99 6.49 0.46
CA ILE A 80 1.41 6.53 -0.95
C ILE A 80 0.57 7.51 -1.79
N TYR A 81 -0.69 7.71 -1.41
CA TYR A 81 -1.58 8.70 -2.04
C TYR A 81 -1.63 10.04 -1.29
N ASN A 82 -0.63 10.31 -0.43
CA ASN A 82 -0.45 11.57 0.28
C ASN A 82 -1.63 11.91 1.22
N GLN A 83 -2.37 10.89 1.69
CA GLN A 83 -3.38 11.00 2.74
C GLN A 83 -2.68 11.02 4.11
N THR A 84 -3.07 11.94 4.99
CA THR A 84 -2.60 11.93 6.38
C THR A 84 -3.45 10.97 7.21
N PRO A 85 -2.87 9.90 7.81
CA PRO A 85 -3.57 9.06 8.77
C PRO A 85 -4.05 9.87 9.98
N LYS A 86 -5.21 9.55 10.54
CA LYS A 86 -5.77 10.19 11.74
C LYS A 86 -5.35 9.47 13.02
N THR A 87 -5.11 8.17 12.95
CA THR A 87 -4.79 7.27 14.06
C THR A 87 -3.32 6.84 14.01
N HIS A 88 -2.77 6.49 15.18
CA HIS A 88 -1.41 5.93 15.25
C HIS A 88 -1.37 4.49 14.74
N ILE A 89 -2.44 3.71 14.90
CA ILE A 89 -2.53 2.33 14.41
C ILE A 89 -2.36 2.30 12.89
N PHE A 90 -3.14 3.10 12.15
CA PHE A 90 -3.02 3.15 10.69
C PHE A 90 -1.67 3.70 10.26
N SER A 91 -1.24 4.83 10.83
CA SER A 91 0.05 5.44 10.48
C SER A 91 1.23 4.50 10.69
N ALA A 92 1.27 3.77 11.80
CA ALA A 92 2.38 2.90 12.15
C ALA A 92 2.34 1.60 11.33
N ASN A 93 1.19 0.93 11.23
CA ASN A 93 1.08 -0.30 10.42
C ASN A 93 1.32 -0.03 8.94
N MET A 94 0.83 1.09 8.38
CA MET A 94 1.15 1.48 7.01
C MET A 94 2.65 1.64 6.78
N TYR A 95 3.33 2.35 7.69
CA TYR A 95 4.77 2.55 7.60
C TYR A 95 5.55 1.23 7.61
N GLU A 96 5.22 0.32 8.53
CA GLU A 96 5.92 -0.96 8.64
C GLU A 96 5.63 -1.89 7.46
N LEU A 97 4.35 -2.12 7.18
CA LEU A 97 3.95 -3.11 6.20
C LEU A 97 4.41 -2.73 4.79
N GLU A 98 4.39 -1.44 4.44
CA GLU A 98 4.93 -0.99 3.15
C GLU A 98 6.44 -1.18 3.03
N ILE A 99 7.20 -0.99 4.11
CA ILE A 99 8.65 -1.25 4.11
C ILE A 99 8.93 -2.75 3.98
N ILE A 100 8.25 -3.60 4.76
CA ILE A 100 8.45 -5.05 4.70
C ILE A 100 8.03 -5.60 3.34
N ARG A 101 6.93 -5.10 2.77
CA ARG A 101 6.49 -5.44 1.41
C ARG A 101 7.58 -5.17 0.37
N LEU A 102 8.20 -4.00 0.42
CA LEU A 102 9.33 -3.67 -0.46
C LEU A 102 10.56 -4.55 -0.20
N LEU A 103 10.89 -4.82 1.06
CA LEU A 103 12.00 -5.73 1.39
C LEU A 103 11.78 -7.12 0.77
N TYR A 104 10.56 -7.65 0.85
CA TYR A 104 10.21 -8.93 0.26
C TYR A 104 10.24 -8.91 -1.27
N LEU A 105 9.69 -7.86 -1.90
CA LEU A 105 9.75 -7.73 -3.37
C LEU A 105 11.19 -7.66 -3.91
N LEU A 106 12.08 -6.96 -3.20
CA LEU A 106 13.42 -6.68 -3.69
C LEU A 106 14.44 -7.74 -3.28
N ALA A 107 14.18 -8.50 -2.21
CA ALA A 107 15.08 -9.54 -1.71
C ALA A 107 14.31 -10.73 -1.07
N PRO A 108 13.45 -11.44 -1.83
CA PRO A 108 12.56 -12.47 -1.29
C PRO A 108 13.31 -13.67 -0.71
N ASN A 109 14.54 -13.91 -1.16
CA ASN A 109 15.37 -15.03 -0.70
C ASN A 109 16.28 -14.67 0.50
N ASN A 110 16.26 -13.43 0.97
CA ASN A 110 17.07 -13.02 2.12
C ASN A 110 16.47 -13.60 3.43
N PRO A 111 17.24 -14.37 4.23
CA PRO A 111 16.73 -15.01 5.44
C PRO A 111 16.13 -14.03 6.46
N ASN A 112 16.75 -12.86 6.63
CA ASN A 112 16.26 -11.84 7.56
C ASN A 112 14.93 -11.24 7.10
N VAL A 113 14.73 -11.10 5.78
CA VAL A 113 13.45 -10.65 5.22
C VAL A 113 12.36 -11.68 5.51
N LYS A 114 12.64 -12.97 5.29
CA LYS A 114 11.69 -14.05 5.59
C LYS A 114 11.31 -14.08 7.07
N GLU A 115 12.28 -14.00 7.97
CA GLU A 115 12.02 -13.97 9.41
C GLU A 115 11.13 -12.79 9.83
N ILE A 116 11.39 -11.60 9.28
CA ILE A 116 10.57 -10.40 9.54
C ILE A 116 9.14 -10.61 9.02
N VAL A 117 8.98 -11.17 7.83
CA VAL A 117 7.67 -11.47 7.23
C VAL A 117 6.91 -12.47 8.11
N ASP A 118 7.52 -13.59 8.49
CA ASP A 118 6.87 -14.64 9.28
C ASP A 118 6.38 -14.13 10.64
N LYS A 119 7.22 -13.33 11.32
CA LYS A 119 6.85 -12.69 12.58
C LYS A 119 5.75 -11.65 12.40
N THR A 120 5.75 -10.93 11.28
CA THR A 120 4.71 -9.94 10.97
C THR A 120 3.38 -10.61 10.64
N LEU A 121 3.38 -11.68 9.85
CA LEU A 121 2.18 -12.49 9.57
C LEU A 121 1.60 -13.07 10.86
N THR A 122 2.46 -13.68 11.70
CA THR A 122 2.06 -14.21 13.01
C THR A 122 1.40 -13.14 13.86
N ARG A 123 2.01 -11.95 13.94
CA ARG A 123 1.45 -10.80 14.66
C ARG A 123 0.08 -10.43 14.12
N LEU A 124 -0.03 -10.19 12.81
CA LEU A 124 -1.28 -9.74 12.17
C LEU A 124 -2.42 -10.74 12.37
N LYS A 125 -2.16 -12.06 12.35
CA LYS A 125 -3.16 -13.09 12.64
C LYS A 125 -3.76 -12.97 14.04
N THR A 126 -3.02 -12.43 15.01
CA THR A 126 -3.55 -12.19 16.37
C THR A 126 -4.40 -10.92 16.49
N THR A 127 -4.35 -10.02 15.51
CA THR A 127 -5.09 -8.76 15.54
C THR A 127 -6.45 -8.90 14.87
N CYS A 128 -7.26 -7.82 14.87
CA CYS A 128 -8.50 -7.78 14.10
C CYS A 128 -8.27 -7.99 12.59
N PHE A 129 -7.05 -7.70 12.10
CA PHE A 129 -6.68 -7.92 10.70
C PHE A 129 -6.57 -9.39 10.30
N GLY A 130 -6.54 -10.31 11.28
CA GLY A 130 -6.45 -11.75 11.06
C GLY A 130 -7.73 -12.36 10.52
N ASN A 131 -8.83 -12.26 11.28
CA ASN A 131 -10.10 -12.92 10.96
C ASN A 131 -11.34 -12.18 11.49
N CYS A 132 -11.20 -10.94 11.97
CA CYS A 132 -12.31 -10.17 12.53
C CYS A 132 -12.86 -9.17 11.52
N ASP A 133 -14.06 -8.67 11.80
CA ASP A 133 -14.56 -7.42 11.24
C ASP A 133 -13.74 -6.25 11.81
N ASP A 134 -13.05 -5.53 10.92
CA ASP A 134 -12.25 -4.35 11.25
C ASP A 134 -12.64 -3.13 10.41
N GLY A 135 -13.89 -3.08 9.96
CA GLY A 135 -14.44 -2.00 9.14
C GLY A 135 -14.57 -0.63 9.80
N VAL A 136 -14.36 -0.55 11.12
CA VAL A 136 -14.60 0.68 11.89
C VAL A 136 -13.40 1.62 11.86
N GLY A 137 -13.65 2.88 11.50
CA GLY A 137 -12.63 3.94 11.57
C GLY A 137 -11.46 3.67 10.61
N GLU A 138 -10.22 3.88 11.07
CA GLU A 138 -9.03 3.63 10.23
C GLU A 138 -8.48 2.20 10.35
N CYS A 139 -9.16 1.32 11.09
CA CYS A 139 -8.90 -0.12 11.00
C CYS A 139 -9.24 -0.61 9.58
N PHE A 140 -10.29 -0.07 8.97
CA PHE A 140 -10.63 -0.32 7.57
C PHE A 140 -9.49 0.03 6.61
N ASP A 141 -8.92 1.24 6.73
CA ASP A 141 -7.80 1.66 5.88
C ASP A 141 -6.55 0.79 6.14
N THR A 142 -6.32 0.39 7.39
CA THR A 142 -5.23 -0.53 7.75
C THR A 142 -5.44 -1.93 7.16
N SER A 143 -6.69 -2.39 7.09
CA SER A 143 -7.08 -3.67 6.47
C SER A 143 -6.66 -3.73 4.99
N LEU A 144 -6.73 -2.59 4.28
CA LEU A 144 -6.27 -2.49 2.90
C LEU A 144 -4.74 -2.55 2.78
N VAL A 145 -4.00 -1.93 3.71
CA VAL A 145 -2.54 -2.08 3.79
C VAL A 145 -2.18 -3.55 4.02
N VAL A 146 -2.89 -4.24 4.91
CA VAL A 146 -2.70 -5.66 5.17
C VAL A 146 -2.98 -6.48 3.91
N LEU A 147 -4.07 -6.21 3.19
CA LEU A 147 -4.38 -6.86 1.92
C LEU A 147 -3.23 -6.71 0.91
N ARG A 148 -2.70 -5.49 0.74
CA ARG A 148 -1.56 -5.24 -0.17
C ARG A 148 -0.29 -5.97 0.28
N PHE A 149 -0.06 -6.06 1.58
CA PHE A 149 1.05 -6.83 2.15
C PHE A 149 0.90 -8.33 1.85
N LEU A 150 -0.29 -8.91 2.10
CA LEU A 150 -0.61 -10.30 1.80
C LEU A 150 -0.43 -10.62 0.31
N ALA A 151 -0.91 -9.74 -0.57
CA ALA A 151 -0.76 -9.87 -2.01
C ALA A 151 0.70 -10.08 -2.46
N THR A 152 1.65 -9.55 -1.69
CA THR A 152 3.08 -9.65 -1.98
C THR A 152 3.73 -10.87 -1.30
N VAL A 153 3.43 -11.08 0.00
CA VAL A 153 4.22 -11.99 0.84
C VAL A 153 3.59 -13.35 1.09
N SER A 154 2.28 -13.48 0.84
CA SER A 154 1.52 -14.72 0.99
C SER A 154 0.32 -14.73 0.01
N PRO A 155 0.55 -14.61 -1.31
CA PRO A 155 -0.51 -14.59 -2.31
C PRO A 155 -1.34 -15.88 -2.35
N GLU A 156 -0.81 -16.98 -1.81
CA GLU A 156 -1.46 -18.28 -1.69
C GLU A 156 -2.45 -18.41 -0.52
N ASP A 157 -2.42 -17.50 0.48
CA ASP A 157 -3.39 -17.49 1.60
C ASP A 157 -4.71 -16.85 1.12
N THR A 158 -5.38 -17.53 0.19
CA THR A 158 -6.58 -17.02 -0.49
C THR A 158 -7.75 -16.78 0.45
N ASP A 159 -7.83 -17.55 1.55
CA ASP A 159 -8.88 -17.38 2.56
C ASP A 159 -8.70 -16.06 3.30
N TRP A 160 -7.47 -15.72 3.70
CA TRP A 160 -7.20 -14.45 4.35
C TRP A 160 -7.43 -13.27 3.40
N ILE A 161 -6.95 -13.38 2.16
CA ILE A 161 -7.18 -12.36 1.10
C ILE A 161 -8.68 -12.15 0.87
N LYS A 162 -9.46 -13.22 0.73
CA LYS A 162 -10.92 -13.14 0.56
C LYS A 162 -11.59 -12.49 1.75
N GLY A 163 -11.19 -12.83 2.98
CA GLY A 163 -11.70 -12.17 4.17
C GLY A 163 -11.44 -10.65 4.19
N ARG A 164 -10.32 -10.19 3.59
CA ARG A 164 -10.06 -8.75 3.43
C ARG A 164 -10.93 -8.11 2.34
N PHE A 165 -11.23 -8.82 1.25
CA PHE A 165 -12.20 -8.36 0.26
C PHE A 165 -13.60 -8.22 0.86
N ASP A 166 -14.07 -9.23 1.58
CA ASP A 166 -15.38 -9.23 2.24
C ASP A 166 -15.48 -8.04 3.19
N ASN A 167 -14.43 -7.79 4.00
CA ASN A 167 -14.36 -6.61 4.86
C ASN A 167 -14.40 -5.29 4.08
N TYR A 168 -13.72 -5.19 2.94
CA TYR A 168 -13.83 -4.00 2.09
C TYR A 168 -15.27 -3.77 1.63
N TYR A 169 -15.94 -4.80 1.12
CA TYR A 169 -17.30 -4.68 0.58
C TYR A 169 -18.36 -4.41 1.64
N CYS A 170 -18.22 -5.00 2.82
CA CYS A 170 -19.12 -4.74 3.94
C CYS A 170 -19.12 -3.26 4.35
N HIS A 171 -17.96 -2.58 4.29
CA HIS A 171 -17.77 -1.28 4.96
C HIS A 171 -17.46 -0.11 4.03
N VAL A 172 -17.21 -0.34 2.74
CA VAL A 172 -16.90 0.74 1.78
C VAL A 172 -18.04 1.76 1.67
N GLY A 173 -19.29 1.31 1.82
CA GLY A 173 -20.50 2.16 1.79
C GLY A 173 -20.59 3.15 2.95
N ASP A 174 -20.00 2.82 4.10
CA ASP A 174 -20.05 3.65 5.32
C ASP A 174 -19.04 4.81 5.29
N ARG A 175 -18.20 4.86 4.24
CA ARG A 175 -17.12 5.83 4.14
C ARG A 175 -17.63 7.15 3.57
N LYS A 176 -17.63 8.20 4.42
CA LYS A 176 -17.90 9.59 3.99
C LYS A 176 -17.00 10.09 2.86
N ARG A 177 -15.78 9.56 2.73
CA ARG A 177 -14.78 9.93 1.71
C ARG A 177 -14.11 8.65 1.17
N PRO A 178 -14.75 7.95 0.23
CA PRO A 178 -14.32 6.60 -0.14
C PRO A 178 -13.14 6.58 -1.10
N TRP A 179 -12.78 7.71 -1.73
CA TRP A 179 -11.84 7.72 -2.86
C TRP A 179 -10.45 7.20 -2.49
N PHE A 180 -9.85 7.61 -1.37
CA PHE A 180 -8.52 7.13 -0.99
C PHE A 180 -8.51 5.62 -0.75
N ALA A 181 -9.52 5.12 -0.04
CA ALA A 181 -9.67 3.69 0.19
C ALA A 181 -9.93 2.92 -1.10
N LYS A 182 -10.74 3.47 -2.02
CA LYS A 182 -10.98 2.89 -3.34
C LYS A 182 -9.69 2.83 -4.17
N TRP A 183 -8.93 3.93 -4.24
CA TRP A 183 -7.64 3.96 -4.95
C TRP A 183 -6.66 2.95 -4.37
N TYR A 184 -6.61 2.84 -3.04
CA TYR A 184 -5.75 1.88 -2.37
C TYR A 184 -6.22 0.43 -2.58
N PHE A 185 -7.53 0.18 -2.59
CA PHE A 185 -8.07 -1.14 -2.93
C PHE A 185 -7.73 -1.54 -4.37
N TRP A 186 -7.90 -0.63 -5.32
CA TRP A 186 -7.51 -0.84 -6.71
C TRP A 186 -6.00 -1.06 -6.88
N LEU A 187 -5.17 -0.40 -6.07
CA LEU A 187 -3.74 -0.69 -5.99
C LEU A 187 -3.48 -2.13 -5.52
N CYS A 188 -4.21 -2.62 -4.52
CA CYS A 188 -4.12 -4.02 -4.07
C CYS A 188 -4.46 -4.98 -5.22
N LEU A 189 -5.57 -4.73 -5.94
CA LEU A 189 -5.99 -5.55 -7.08
C LEU A 189 -4.95 -5.54 -8.21
N SER A 190 -4.21 -4.43 -8.38
CA SER A 190 -3.16 -4.32 -9.41
C SER A 190 -1.93 -5.18 -9.10
N GLU A 191 -1.75 -5.58 -7.84
CA GLU A 191 -0.56 -6.31 -7.36
C GLU A 191 -0.85 -7.76 -6.95
N LEU A 192 -2.11 -8.14 -6.73
CA LEU A 192 -2.52 -9.52 -6.50
C LEU A 192 -2.35 -10.41 -7.74
N PRO A 193 -2.22 -11.74 -7.62
CA PRO A 193 -2.35 -12.68 -8.76
C PRO A 193 -3.62 -12.43 -9.58
N PHE A 194 -3.55 -12.58 -10.90
CA PHE A 194 -4.62 -12.09 -11.78
C PHE A 194 -5.87 -12.93 -11.62
N GLU A 195 -5.67 -14.23 -11.42
CA GLU A 195 -6.67 -15.24 -11.19
C GLU A 195 -7.50 -14.94 -9.93
N ILE A 196 -6.93 -14.25 -8.95
CA ILE A 196 -7.61 -13.81 -7.73
C ILE A 196 -8.29 -12.46 -7.94
N ALA A 197 -7.64 -11.55 -8.66
CA ALA A 197 -8.10 -10.16 -8.81
C ALA A 197 -9.14 -9.97 -9.91
N GLU A 198 -9.18 -10.81 -10.95
CA GLU A 198 -9.94 -10.59 -12.18
C GLU A 198 -11.43 -10.30 -11.93
N SER A 199 -12.11 -11.11 -11.12
CA SER A 199 -13.53 -10.90 -10.78
C SER A 199 -13.77 -9.56 -10.11
N GLU A 200 -12.83 -9.12 -9.27
CA GLU A 200 -12.91 -7.88 -8.54
C GLU A 200 -12.63 -6.67 -9.44
N ILE A 201 -11.64 -6.78 -10.34
CA ILE A 201 -11.33 -5.74 -11.33
C ILE A 201 -12.51 -5.54 -12.29
N ASN A 202 -13.16 -6.62 -12.71
CA ASN A 202 -14.33 -6.57 -13.60
C ASN A 202 -15.49 -5.72 -13.03
N LYS A 203 -15.69 -5.71 -11.70
CA LYS A 203 -16.70 -4.88 -11.03
C LYS A 203 -16.46 -3.38 -11.23
N TYR A 204 -15.20 -2.98 -11.48
CA TYR A 204 -14.80 -1.58 -11.62
C TYR A 204 -14.38 -1.19 -13.04
N LYS A 205 -14.37 -2.11 -14.02
CA LYS A 205 -13.94 -1.82 -15.40
C LYS A 205 -14.67 -0.61 -15.99
N GLY A 206 -15.97 -0.47 -15.75
CA GLY A 206 -16.76 0.69 -16.19
C GLY A 206 -16.37 2.03 -15.52
N GLU A 207 -15.81 2.00 -14.31
CA GLU A 207 -15.31 3.20 -13.61
C GLU A 207 -13.85 3.51 -14.00
N ILE A 208 -13.04 2.47 -14.23
CA ILE A 208 -11.61 2.56 -14.58
C ILE A 208 -11.43 3.07 -16.00
N MET A 209 -12.12 2.47 -16.98
CA MET A 209 -11.88 2.75 -18.40
C MET A 209 -11.99 4.23 -18.79
N PRO A 210 -12.98 5.01 -18.30
CA PRO A 210 -13.03 6.43 -18.58
C PRO A 210 -11.76 7.19 -18.18
N TRP A 211 -11.05 6.79 -17.12
CA TRP A 211 -9.77 7.41 -16.73
C TRP A 211 -8.62 7.14 -17.69
N LEU A 212 -8.69 6.06 -18.47
CA LEU A 212 -7.68 5.66 -19.44
C LEU A 212 -8.03 6.05 -20.88
N THR A 213 -9.20 6.66 -21.09
CA THR A 213 -9.68 6.99 -22.44
C THR A 213 -10.17 8.44 -22.61
N THR A 214 -10.94 8.97 -21.65
CA THR A 214 -11.68 10.24 -21.86
C THR A 214 -11.54 11.25 -20.73
N LYS A 215 -11.30 10.82 -19.50
CA LYS A 215 -11.06 11.70 -18.36
C LYS A 215 -9.60 12.12 -18.31
N SER A 216 -9.38 13.24 -17.64
CA SER A 216 -8.06 13.79 -17.37
C SER A 216 -8.00 14.37 -15.97
N ALA A 217 -6.81 14.48 -15.40
CA ALA A 217 -6.59 14.99 -14.06
C ALA A 217 -5.94 16.39 -14.08
N VAL A 218 -6.34 17.26 -13.15
CA VAL A 218 -5.71 18.59 -12.98
C VAL A 218 -4.26 18.44 -12.52
N MET A 219 -3.40 19.40 -12.85
CA MET A 219 -1.97 19.37 -12.46
C MET A 219 -1.57 20.68 -11.74
N ASN A 220 -2.47 21.19 -10.91
CA ASN A 220 -2.39 22.55 -10.38
C ASN A 220 -1.49 22.67 -9.13
N SER A 221 -1.30 21.57 -8.39
CA SER A 221 -0.48 21.56 -7.16
C SER A 221 0.62 20.50 -7.22
N GLU A 222 1.63 20.65 -6.37
CA GLU A 222 2.67 19.60 -6.20
C GLU A 222 2.07 18.27 -5.72
N HIS A 223 0.97 18.31 -4.96
CA HIS A 223 0.21 17.12 -4.61
C HIS A 223 -0.34 16.44 -5.87
N ASP A 224 -1.02 17.18 -6.73
CA ASP A 224 -1.62 16.66 -7.97
C ASP A 224 -0.56 16.06 -8.89
N LYS A 225 0.54 16.80 -9.09
CA LYS A 225 1.67 16.37 -9.93
C LYS A 225 2.34 15.09 -9.43
N THR A 226 2.32 14.87 -8.11
CA THR A 226 2.87 13.66 -7.50
C THR A 226 1.88 12.49 -7.59
N ILE A 227 0.59 12.72 -7.32
CA ILE A 227 -0.37 11.64 -7.09
C ILE A 227 -1.11 11.21 -8.35
N HIS A 228 -1.49 12.12 -9.23
CA HIS A 228 -2.28 11.76 -10.42
C HIS A 228 -1.54 10.81 -11.37
N PRO A 229 -0.23 10.98 -11.67
CA PRO A 229 0.50 9.99 -12.45
C PRO A 229 0.48 8.60 -11.82
N VAL A 230 0.66 8.51 -10.51
CA VAL A 230 0.64 7.23 -9.76
C VAL A 230 -0.74 6.56 -9.85
N ILE A 231 -1.82 7.33 -9.73
CA ILE A 231 -3.19 6.81 -9.88
C ILE A 231 -3.38 6.27 -11.30
N ILE A 232 -3.06 7.05 -12.33
CA ILE A 232 -3.25 6.62 -13.73
C ILE A 232 -2.40 5.40 -14.06
N CYS A 233 -1.14 5.35 -13.61
CA CYS A 233 -0.29 4.18 -13.79
C CYS A 233 -0.84 2.93 -13.06
N MET A 234 -1.41 3.09 -11.86
CA MET A 234 -2.10 1.99 -11.18
C MET A 234 -3.29 1.48 -11.99
N LEU A 235 -4.10 2.38 -12.56
CA LEU A 235 -5.22 2.01 -13.44
C LEU A 235 -4.75 1.30 -14.72
N ARG A 236 -3.68 1.80 -15.34
CA ARG A 236 -3.01 1.13 -16.48
C ARG A 236 -2.56 -0.27 -16.07
N ASN A 237 -1.92 -0.43 -14.91
CA ASN A 237 -1.43 -1.72 -14.43
C ASN A 237 -2.56 -2.71 -14.15
N LEU A 238 -3.76 -2.25 -13.77
CA LEU A 238 -4.94 -3.11 -13.67
C LEU A 238 -5.35 -3.62 -15.05
N MET A 239 -5.50 -2.70 -16.00
CA MET A 239 -6.07 -3.02 -17.31
C MET A 239 -5.09 -3.80 -18.19
N SER A 240 -3.78 -3.53 -18.12
CA SER A 240 -2.77 -4.19 -18.96
C SER A 240 -2.57 -5.68 -18.67
N ARG A 241 -3.22 -6.20 -17.63
CA ARG A 241 -3.24 -7.63 -17.29
C ARG A 241 -4.20 -8.43 -18.16
N TYR A 242 -5.20 -7.77 -18.72
CA TYR A 242 -6.11 -8.38 -19.69
C TYR A 242 -5.41 -8.48 -21.04
N PRO A 243 -5.51 -9.62 -21.75
CA PRO A 243 -4.87 -9.79 -23.05
C PRO A 243 -5.21 -8.68 -24.06
N GLU A 244 -6.47 -8.21 -24.09
CA GLU A 244 -6.92 -7.16 -25.01
C GLU A 244 -6.32 -5.77 -24.75
N TYR A 245 -5.69 -5.54 -23.59
CA TYR A 245 -5.02 -4.28 -23.25
C TYR A 245 -3.54 -4.46 -22.94
N ALA A 246 -2.94 -5.63 -23.19
CA ALA A 246 -1.54 -5.88 -22.86
C ALA A 246 -0.57 -4.86 -23.48
N HIS A 247 -0.94 -4.27 -24.63
CA HIS A 247 -0.16 -3.25 -25.34
C HIS A 247 0.03 -1.94 -24.58
N ILE A 248 -0.81 -1.65 -23.57
CA ILE A 248 -0.69 -0.38 -22.82
C ILE A 248 0.28 -0.46 -21.64
N LYS A 249 0.83 -1.65 -21.34
CA LYS A 249 1.65 -1.89 -20.15
C LYS A 249 2.79 -0.88 -19.99
N GLU A 250 3.48 -0.59 -21.08
CA GLU A 250 4.65 0.29 -21.09
C GLU A 250 4.31 1.77 -21.37
N ARG A 251 3.04 2.07 -21.69
CA ARG A 251 2.61 3.45 -21.97
C ARG A 251 2.62 4.28 -20.70
N GLN A 252 2.98 5.55 -20.84
CA GLN A 252 3.04 6.50 -19.73
C GLN A 252 1.98 7.59 -19.91
N PRO A 253 1.39 8.09 -18.81
CA PRO A 253 0.53 9.26 -18.88
C PRO A 253 1.33 10.49 -19.33
N TYR A 254 0.65 11.44 -19.98
CA TYR A 254 1.29 12.65 -20.53
C TYR A 254 0.49 13.90 -20.14
N ILE A 255 1.17 15.05 -20.10
CA ILE A 255 0.52 16.34 -19.89
C ILE A 255 0.20 16.92 -21.26
N SER A 256 -1.08 17.20 -21.51
CA SER A 256 -1.52 17.78 -22.78
C SER A 256 -1.17 19.27 -22.83
N GLU A 257 -0.51 19.71 -23.90
CA GLU A 257 -0.21 21.13 -24.14
C GLU A 257 -1.48 21.97 -24.33
N LYS A 258 -2.59 21.34 -24.72
CA LYS A 258 -3.86 22.03 -25.01
C LYS A 258 -4.56 22.54 -23.75
N ASP A 259 -4.54 21.75 -22.68
CA ASP A 259 -5.31 22.04 -21.45
C ASP A 259 -4.48 21.96 -20.16
N GLY A 260 -3.20 21.58 -20.25
CA GLY A 260 -2.30 21.44 -19.10
C GLY A 260 -2.67 20.30 -18.15
N ARG A 261 -3.57 19.40 -18.56
CA ARG A 261 -4.06 18.29 -17.73
C ARG A 261 -3.28 17.02 -18.01
N LEU A 262 -3.28 16.10 -17.04
CA LEU A 262 -2.74 14.76 -17.22
C LEU A 262 -3.76 13.88 -17.94
N HIS A 263 -3.36 13.29 -19.05
CA HIS A 263 -4.14 12.37 -19.87
C HIS A 263 -3.42 11.01 -19.97
N PHE A 264 -4.17 10.01 -20.42
CA PHE A 264 -3.67 8.71 -20.83
C PHE A 264 -4.46 8.27 -22.06
N ASP A 265 -3.80 7.60 -23.01
CA ASP A 265 -4.45 7.06 -24.19
C ASP A 265 -4.22 5.55 -24.31
N ILE A 266 -5.33 4.82 -24.41
CA ILE A 266 -5.35 3.37 -24.59
C ILE A 266 -5.16 2.96 -26.06
N ALA A 267 -5.42 3.86 -27.02
CA ALA A 267 -5.42 3.61 -28.45
C ALA A 267 -4.01 3.61 -29.04
#